data_AF-A0A6I3W0X8-F1
#
_entry.id   AF-A0A6I3W0X8-F1
#
_cell.length_a   1.000
_cell.length_b   1.000
_cell.length_c   1.000
_cell.angle_alpha   90.00
_cell.angle_beta   90.00
_cell.angle_gamma   90.00
#
_symmetry.space_group_name_H-M   'P 1'
#
loop_
_entity.id
_entity.type
_entity.pdbx_description
1 polymer ?
#
loop_
_entity_poly.entity_id
_entity_poly.type
_entity_poly.pdbx_seq_one_letter_code
_entity_poly.pdbx_strand_id
1 'polypeptide(L)'
;MSEASPCLSCGACCSHFRVSFFWGECASSGGTVPDDLVVQINPSRVAMIGTDSKPARCCSLEGEVGKSTSCSIYHQRSSVCREFESSWSQGEANIDCDAARAAFGLPPLLEPIYAFELPISA
;
A
#
# COMPACT_ATOMS: atom_id res chain seq x y z
N MET A 1 21.07 -5.96 4.04
CA MET A 1 20.48 -5.33 2.84
C MET A 1 19.05 -5.01 3.21
N SER A 2 18.65 -3.73 3.19
CA SER A 2 17.27 -3.35 3.47
C SER A 2 16.38 -3.98 2.40
N GLU A 3 15.68 -5.07 2.75
CA GLU A 3 14.68 -5.67 1.86
C GLU A 3 13.68 -4.57 1.49
N ALA A 4 13.54 -4.30 0.20
CA ALA A 4 12.48 -3.44 -0.29
C ALA A 4 11.15 -4.01 0.23
N SER A 5 10.29 -3.15 0.80
CA SER A 5 9.06 -3.64 1.45
C SER A 5 8.25 -4.49 0.45
N PRO A 6 7.70 -5.64 0.84
CA PRO A 6 6.90 -6.51 -0.05
C PRO A 6 5.71 -5.78 -0.70
N CYS A 7 5.27 -4.67 -0.10
CA CYS A 7 4.27 -3.76 -0.64
C CYS A 7 4.69 -3.06 -1.94
N LEU A 8 5.99 -2.83 -2.13
CA LEU A 8 6.53 -2.19 -3.33
C LEU A 8 6.51 -3.11 -4.56
N SER A 9 6.40 -4.42 -4.38
CA SER A 9 6.47 -5.38 -5.50
C SER A 9 5.16 -6.11 -5.81
N CYS A 10 4.21 -6.18 -4.85
CA CYS A 10 2.99 -6.96 -5.07
C CYS A 10 1.79 -6.16 -5.63
N GLY A 11 1.63 -4.88 -5.29
CA GLY A 11 0.53 -4.03 -5.76
C GLY A 11 -0.90 -4.44 -5.33
N ALA A 12 -1.04 -5.44 -4.46
CA ALA A 12 -2.34 -6.01 -4.08
C ALA A 12 -3.24 -4.98 -3.40
N CYS A 13 -2.74 -4.26 -2.39
CA CYS A 13 -3.53 -3.26 -1.66
C CYS A 13 -4.02 -2.13 -2.57
N CYS A 14 -3.18 -1.69 -3.51
CA CYS A 14 -3.51 -0.65 -4.50
C CYS A 14 -4.57 -1.08 -5.53
N SER A 15 -4.82 -2.39 -5.68
CA SER A 15 -5.87 -2.95 -6.54
C SER A 15 -7.00 -3.62 -5.75
N HIS A 16 -6.97 -3.58 -4.42
CA HIS A 16 -8.00 -4.21 -3.60
C HIS A 16 -8.83 -3.18 -2.84
N PHE A 17 -8.19 -2.21 -2.21
CA PHE A 17 -8.83 -1.27 -1.31
C PHE A 17 -9.22 0.02 -2.00
N ARG A 18 -10.27 0.65 -1.46
CA ARG A 18 -10.59 2.04 -1.77
C ARG A 18 -9.66 2.95 -0.95
N VAL A 19 -8.80 3.71 -1.62
CA VAL A 19 -7.85 4.60 -0.97
C VAL A 19 -8.53 5.94 -0.71
N SER A 20 -9.25 6.06 0.40
CA SER A 20 -9.94 7.30 0.81
C SER A 20 -9.26 7.98 1.97
N PHE A 21 -9.11 9.30 1.89
CA PHE A 21 -8.40 10.10 2.88
C PHE A 21 -8.98 11.53 2.96
N PHE A 22 -8.48 12.34 3.89
CA PHE A 22 -8.96 13.70 4.09
C PHE A 22 -8.52 14.61 2.94
N TRP A 23 -9.42 15.45 2.40
CA TRP A 23 -9.09 16.34 1.26
C TRP A 23 -7.92 17.28 1.56
N GLY A 24 -7.66 17.61 2.83
CA GLY A 24 -6.53 18.44 3.23
C GLY A 24 -5.15 17.85 2.92
N GLU A 25 -5.06 16.55 2.59
CA GLU A 25 -3.81 15.93 2.15
C GLU A 25 -3.51 16.17 0.66
N CYS A 26 -4.44 16.77 -0.09
CA CYS A 26 -4.24 17.18 -1.47
C CYS A 26 -3.34 18.43 -1.57
N ALA A 27 -2.60 18.53 -2.67
CA ALA A 27 -1.64 19.61 -2.90
C ALA A 27 -2.29 21.01 -2.89
N SER A 28 -3.50 21.15 -3.44
CA SER A 28 -4.30 22.39 -3.38
C SER A 28 -4.59 22.89 -1.96
N SER A 29 -4.48 22.01 -0.97
CA SER A 29 -4.87 22.24 0.43
C SER A 29 -3.67 22.28 1.38
N GLY A 30 -2.44 22.27 0.84
CA GLY A 30 -1.20 22.26 1.60
C GLY A 30 -0.64 20.85 1.89
N GLY A 31 -1.29 19.80 1.39
CA GLY A 31 -0.80 18.43 1.46
C GLY A 31 0.18 18.07 0.34
N THR A 32 0.34 16.78 0.07
CA THR A 32 1.32 16.27 -0.91
C THR A 32 0.71 15.50 -2.07
N VAL A 33 -0.54 15.06 -1.97
CA VAL A 33 -1.17 14.22 -3.00
C VAL A 33 -1.61 15.09 -4.17
N PRO A 34 -1.23 14.77 -5.42
CA PRO A 34 -1.66 15.55 -6.58
C PRO A 34 -3.19 15.53 -6.78
N ASP A 35 -3.77 16.71 -6.98
CA ASP A 35 -5.23 16.89 -7.12
C ASP A 35 -5.82 16.20 -8.36
N ASP A 36 -5.02 16.01 -9.41
CA ASP A 36 -5.40 15.35 -10.66
C ASP A 36 -5.51 13.82 -10.54
N LEU A 37 -5.07 13.25 -9.41
CA LEU A 37 -5.08 11.81 -9.15
C LEU A 37 -6.18 11.40 -8.15
N VAL A 38 -7.02 12.34 -7.73
CA VAL A 38 -8.08 12.09 -6.74
C VAL A 38 -9.47 12.44 -7.27
N VAL A 39 -10.48 11.81 -6.69
CA VAL A 39 -11.90 12.09 -6.95
C VAL A 39 -12.62 12.40 -5.63
N GLN A 40 -13.48 13.42 -5.65
CA GLN A 40 -14.30 13.77 -4.50
C GLN A 40 -15.31 12.66 -4.20
N ILE A 41 -15.39 12.26 -2.94
CA ILE A 41 -16.39 11.28 -2.47
C ILE A 41 -17.51 11.98 -1.72
N ASN A 42 -17.15 12.88 -0.82
CA ASN A 42 -18.06 13.67 -0.01
C ASN A 42 -17.34 14.96 0.41
N PRO A 43 -18.01 15.92 1.09
CA PRO A 43 -17.40 17.21 1.40
C PRO A 43 -16.09 17.17 2.22
N SER A 44 -15.81 16.07 2.93
CA SER A 44 -14.63 15.94 3.79
C SER A 44 -13.59 14.91 3.30
N ARG A 45 -13.89 14.12 2.27
CA ARG A 45 -13.02 13.04 1.81
C ARG A 45 -12.92 12.97 0.30
N VAL A 46 -11.71 12.63 -0.14
CA VAL A 46 -11.38 12.25 -1.52
C VAL A 46 -10.94 10.78 -1.54
N ALA A 47 -10.90 10.19 -2.72
CA ALA A 47 -10.24 8.91 -2.95
C ALA A 47 -9.29 8.98 -4.15
N MET A 48 -8.27 8.12 -4.19
CA MET A 48 -7.48 7.95 -5.40
C MET A 48 -8.37 7.46 -6.55
N ILE A 49 -8.22 8.06 -7.73
CA ILE A 49 -8.98 7.69 -8.93
C ILE A 49 -8.77 6.20 -9.23
N GLY A 50 -9.86 5.52 -9.60
CA GLY A 50 -9.89 4.10 -9.92
C GLY A 50 -10.06 3.21 -8.69
N THR A 51 -10.02 3.76 -7.47
CA THR A 51 -10.31 3.02 -6.24
C THR A 51 -11.71 3.29 -5.68
N ASP A 52 -12.45 4.21 -6.29
CA ASP A 52 -13.78 4.66 -5.89
C ASP A 52 -14.90 3.65 -6.26
N SER A 53 -14.62 2.71 -7.15
CA SER A 53 -15.52 1.62 -7.55
C SER A 53 -14.81 0.26 -7.59
N LYS A 54 -15.57 -0.83 -7.80
CA LYS A 54 -15.04 -2.19 -7.96
C LYS A 54 -15.14 -2.63 -9.44
N PRO A 55 -14.13 -3.32 -10.00
CA PRO A 55 -12.86 -3.67 -9.37
C PRO A 55 -11.96 -2.43 -9.14
N ALA A 56 -11.34 -2.36 -7.97
CA ALA A 56 -10.49 -1.22 -7.61
C ALA A 56 -9.13 -1.34 -8.28
N ARG A 57 -8.60 -0.24 -8.80
CA ARG A 57 -7.21 -0.14 -9.26
C ARG A 57 -6.78 1.32 -9.22
N CYS A 58 -5.88 1.64 -8.30
CA CYS A 58 -5.34 2.99 -8.17
C CYS A 58 -4.67 3.43 -9.48
N CYS A 59 -5.02 4.63 -9.95
CA CYS A 59 -4.46 5.22 -11.17
C CYS A 59 -2.93 5.40 -11.10
N SER A 60 -2.36 5.54 -9.90
CA SER A 60 -0.92 5.66 -9.68
C SER A 60 -0.18 4.33 -9.56
N LEU A 61 -0.88 3.19 -9.67
CA LEU A 61 -0.26 1.87 -9.67
C LEU A 61 0.24 1.53 -11.08
N GLU A 62 1.55 1.46 -11.22
CA GLU A 62 2.23 1.01 -12.44
C GLU A 62 2.58 -0.47 -12.35
N GLY A 63 2.65 -1.13 -13.50
CA GLY A 63 2.99 -2.54 -13.61
C GLY A 63 1.83 -3.51 -13.32
N GLU A 64 2.18 -4.77 -13.09
CA GLU A 64 1.23 -5.88 -12.97
C GLU A 64 1.24 -6.46 -11.55
N VAL A 65 0.06 -6.51 -10.94
CA VAL A 65 -0.16 -7.03 -9.57
C VAL A 65 0.39 -8.45 -9.48
N GLY A 66 1.20 -8.71 -8.46
CA GLY A 66 1.83 -10.01 -8.24
C GLY A 66 3.09 -10.28 -9.05
N LYS A 67 3.49 -9.41 -9.97
CA LYS A 67 4.72 -9.55 -10.77
C LYS A 67 5.74 -8.48 -10.46
N SER A 68 5.44 -7.25 -10.85
CA SER A 68 6.31 -6.08 -10.65
C SER A 68 5.44 -4.84 -10.71
N THR A 69 5.48 -4.07 -9.64
CA THR A 69 4.67 -2.86 -9.51
C THR A 69 5.51 -1.70 -8.99
N SER A 70 5.04 -0.48 -9.22
CA SER A 70 5.55 0.74 -8.59
C SER A 70 4.42 1.71 -8.36
N CYS A 71 4.61 2.65 -7.43
CA CYS A 71 3.71 3.78 -7.26
C CYS A 71 4.37 5.01 -7.88
N SER A 72 3.73 5.60 -8.90
CA SER A 72 4.26 6.79 -9.60
C SER A 72 4.37 8.02 -8.68
N ILE A 73 3.64 8.03 -7.56
CA ILE A 73 3.64 9.11 -6.56
C ILE A 73 4.16 8.65 -5.19
N TYR A 74 5.08 7.68 -5.13
CA TYR A 74 5.48 7.03 -3.86
C TYR A 74 5.83 8.00 -2.71
N HIS A 75 6.50 9.11 -3.01
CA HIS A 75 6.89 10.14 -2.03
C HIS A 75 5.79 11.16 -1.70
N GLN A 76 4.71 11.18 -2.49
CA GLN A 76 3.55 12.07 -2.40
C GLN A 76 2.28 11.33 -1.97
N ARG A 77 2.40 10.07 -1.54
CA ARG A 77 1.28 9.24 -1.07
C ARG A 77 0.55 9.89 0.10
N SER A 78 -0.75 9.63 0.19
CA SER A 78 -1.56 9.95 1.37
C SER A 78 -1.11 9.17 2.60
N SER A 79 -1.52 9.65 3.78
CA SER A 79 -1.38 9.02 5.09
C SER A 79 -1.79 7.55 5.06
N VAL A 80 -2.99 7.26 4.57
CA VAL A 80 -3.55 5.89 4.50
C VAL A 80 -2.69 4.93 3.67
N CYS A 81 -1.94 5.42 2.67
CA CYS A 81 -1.02 4.59 1.90
C CYS A 81 0.35 4.44 2.56
N ARG A 82 0.76 5.40 3.40
CA ARG A 82 2.04 5.37 4.14
C ARG A 82 1.95 4.53 5.41
N GLU A 83 0.82 4.62 6.09
CA GLU A 83 0.54 3.97 7.37
C GLU A 83 0.06 2.52 7.20
N PHE A 84 -0.22 2.10 5.96
CA PHE A 84 -0.59 0.71 5.68
C PHE A 84 0.63 -0.20 5.79
N GLU A 85 0.63 -1.03 6.83
CA GLU A 85 1.70 -1.98 7.13
C GLU A 85 1.52 -3.31 6.39
N SER A 86 2.61 -3.90 5.89
CA SER A 86 2.55 -5.29 5.38
C SER A 86 2.43 -6.26 6.55
N SER A 87 1.84 -7.45 6.31
CA SER A 87 1.94 -8.54 7.30
C SER A 87 3.39 -8.75 7.71
N TRP A 88 3.59 -8.87 9.03
CA TRP A 88 4.85 -9.08 9.72
C TRP A 88 5.86 -7.92 9.71
N SER A 89 5.53 -6.72 9.18
CA SER A 89 6.45 -5.58 9.27
C SER A 89 6.71 -5.13 10.71
N GLN A 90 5.74 -5.32 11.59
CA GLN A 90 5.82 -5.01 13.03
C GLN A 90 5.81 -6.28 13.89
N GLY A 91 6.15 -7.45 13.31
CA GLY A 91 6.11 -8.75 14.02
C GLY A 91 4.71 -9.35 14.20
N GLU A 92 3.67 -8.70 13.67
CA GLU A 92 2.29 -9.18 13.69
C GLU A 92 1.74 -9.35 12.27
N ALA A 93 0.87 -10.34 12.07
CA ALA A 93 0.18 -10.54 10.81
C ALA A 93 -0.86 -9.43 10.56
N ASN A 94 -0.86 -8.85 9.37
CA ASN A 94 -1.89 -7.91 8.95
C ASN A 94 -2.93 -8.63 8.07
N ILE A 95 -4.07 -8.94 8.68
CA ILE A 95 -5.18 -9.66 8.03
C ILE A 95 -5.65 -8.93 6.76
N ASP A 96 -5.65 -7.59 6.74
CA ASP A 96 -6.05 -6.82 5.56
C ASP A 96 -5.03 -6.96 4.41
N CYS A 97 -3.73 -7.01 4.75
CA CYS A 97 -2.69 -7.26 3.76
C CYS A 97 -2.87 -8.65 3.13
N ASP A 98 -3.06 -9.67 3.96
CA ASP A 98 -3.24 -11.05 3.49
C ASP A 98 -4.55 -11.23 2.71
N ALA A 99 -5.63 -10.57 3.10
CA ALA A 99 -6.89 -10.56 2.37
C ALA A 99 -6.74 -9.93 0.97
N ALA A 100 -6.03 -8.79 0.88
CA ALA A 100 -5.75 -8.16 -0.41
C ALA A 100 -4.91 -9.06 -1.31
N ARG A 101 -3.90 -9.72 -0.76
CA ARG A 101 -3.06 -10.69 -1.49
C ARG A 101 -3.88 -11.88 -1.99
N ALA A 102 -4.72 -12.45 -1.13
CA ALA A 102 -5.59 -13.58 -1.48
C ALA A 102 -6.57 -13.24 -2.61
N ALA A 103 -7.09 -12.01 -2.66
CA ALA A 103 -7.97 -11.56 -3.73
C ALA A 103 -7.31 -11.56 -5.12
N PHE A 104 -5.97 -11.55 -5.18
CA PHE A 104 -5.17 -11.65 -6.40
C PHE A 104 -4.44 -13.00 -6.55
N GLY A 105 -4.80 -14.01 -5.75
CA GLY A 105 -4.18 -15.33 -5.78
C GLY A 105 -2.73 -15.36 -5.28
N LEU A 106 -2.30 -14.34 -4.54
CA LEU A 106 -0.97 -14.27 -3.95
C LEU A 106 -0.96 -14.98 -2.60
N PRO A 107 0.11 -15.73 -2.27
CA PRO A 107 0.24 -16.37 -0.96
C PRO A 107 0.37 -15.30 0.15
N PRO A 108 -0.04 -15.58 1.39
CA PRO A 108 0.20 -14.66 2.50
C PRO A 108 1.70 -14.40 2.69
N LEU A 109 2.06 -13.28 3.31
CA LEU A 109 3.46 -13.06 3.68
C LEU A 109 3.81 -13.98 4.85
N LEU A 110 5.03 -14.53 4.81
CA LEU A 110 5.54 -15.39 5.87
C LEU A 110 6.16 -14.53 6.97
N GLU A 111 6.05 -15.01 8.22
CA GLU A 111 6.79 -14.44 9.34
C GLU A 111 8.29 -14.50 9.03
N PRO A 112 9.03 -13.38 9.14
CA PRO A 112 10.46 -13.39 8.94
C PRO A 112 11.11 -14.24 10.03
N ILE A 113 11.76 -15.33 9.63
CA ILE A 113 12.55 -16.16 10.55
C ILE A 113 13.79 -15.34 10.91
N TYR A 114 13.77 -14.68 12.07
CA TYR A 114 14.98 -14.13 12.66
C TYR A 114 15.85 -15.30 13.10
N ALA A 115 16.82 -15.66 12.25
CA ALA A 115 17.90 -16.55 12.65
C ALA A 115 18.60 -15.89 13.84
N PHE A 116 18.45 -16.49 15.01
CA PHE A 116 19.19 -16.12 16.21
C PHE A 116 20.68 -16.23 15.85
N GLU A 117 21.36 -15.11 15.64
CA GLU A 117 22.81 -15.09 15.66
C GLU A 117 23.21 -15.46 17.09
N LEU A 118 23.35 -16.77 17.33
CA LEU A 118 24.01 -17.27 18.52
C LEU A 118 25.41 -16.66 18.51
N PRO A 119 25.82 -15.93 19.57
CA PRO A 119 27.19 -15.49 19.65
C PRO A 119 28.06 -16.76 19.67
N ILE A 120 28.88 -16.92 18.63
CA ILE A 120 30.01 -17.85 18.64
C ILE A 120 30.99 -17.26 19.64
N SER A 121 30.76 -17.53 20.93
CA SER A 121 31.76 -17.32 21.96
C SER A 121 32.52 -18.64 22.10
N ALA A 122 33.78 -18.56 21.64
CA ALA A 122 34.79 -19.60 21.62
C ALA A 122 35.19 -20.11 23.01
#